data_AF-A0A381Z6Y1-F1
#
_entry.id   AF-A0A381Z6Y1-F1
#
_cell.length_a   1.000
_cell.length_b   1.000
_cell.length_c   1.000
_cell.angle_alpha   90.00
_cell.angle_beta   90.00
_cell.angle_gamma   90.00
#
_symmetry.space_group_name_H-M   'P 1'
#
loop_
_entity.id
_entity.type
_entity.pdbx_description
1 polymer ?
#
loop_
_entity_poly.entity_id
_entity_poly.type
_entity_poly.pdbx_seq_one_letter_code
_entity_poly.pdbx_strand_id
1 'polypeptide(L)'
;MRKLNSDEIECYDKQGFVIPDARLSDEQLTRLRMALDNVIAANPQTRPEQLVSVHVKNSGAEGVAGNEAFLDVARDESILDLVEQVIGPDV
;
A
#
# COMPACT_ATOMS: atom_id res chain seq x y z
N MET A 1 -6.09 9.38 -14.83
CA MET A 1 -4.65 9.36 -14.59
C MET A 1 -4.29 10.44 -13.59
N ARG A 2 -3.79 10.06 -12.42
CA ARG A 2 -3.33 11.00 -11.40
C ARG A 2 -1.97 11.58 -11.77
N LYS A 3 -1.68 12.79 -11.31
CA LYS A 3 -0.42 13.48 -11.59
C LYS A 3 0.10 14.20 -10.37
N LEU A 4 1.42 14.16 -10.22
CA LEU A 4 2.14 15.04 -9.33
C LEU A 4 2.27 16.41 -10.01
N ASN A 5 2.21 17.46 -9.21
CA ASN A 5 2.55 18.80 -9.66
C ASN A 5 4.08 19.03 -9.61
N SER A 6 4.53 20.14 -10.19
CA SER A 6 5.97 20.44 -10.27
C SER A 6 6.64 20.56 -8.90
N ASP A 7 5.96 21.12 -7.90
CA ASP A 7 6.50 21.30 -6.55
C ASP A 7 6.62 19.95 -5.83
N GLU A 8 5.67 19.04 -6.06
CA GLU A 8 5.68 17.66 -5.56
C GLU A 8 6.86 16.85 -6.15
N ILE A 9 7.11 16.99 -7.45
CA ILE A 9 8.27 16.34 -8.12
C ILE A 9 9.59 16.94 -7.60
N GLU A 10 9.68 18.27 -7.50
CA GLU A 10 10.86 18.95 -6.97
C GLU A 10 11.14 18.57 -5.50
N CYS A 11 10.09 18.35 -4.71
CA CYS A 11 10.21 17.84 -3.34
C CYS A 11 10.83 16.43 -3.32
N TYR A 12 10.35 15.53 -4.17
CA TYR A 12 10.92 14.19 -4.31
C TYR A 12 12.40 14.24 -4.68
N ASP A 13 12.76 15.02 -5.71
CA ASP A 13 14.15 15.13 -6.19
C ASP A 13 15.11 15.68 -5.12
N LYS A 14 14.63 16.62 -4.29
CA LYS A 14 15.46 17.28 -3.27
C LYS A 14 15.51 16.54 -1.93
N GLN A 15 14.41 15.88 -1.54
CA GLN A 15 14.25 15.32 -0.20
C GLN A 15 14.17 13.79 -0.18
N GLY A 16 13.99 13.14 -1.33
CA GLY A 16 13.83 11.70 -1.45
C GLY A 16 12.44 11.19 -1.05
N PHE A 17 11.46 12.08 -0.83
CA PHE A 17 10.06 11.71 -0.57
C PHE A 17 9.10 12.80 -1.08
N VAL A 18 7.84 12.42 -1.31
CA VAL A 18 6.75 13.33 -1.64
C VAL A 18 5.48 12.91 -0.90
N ILE A 19 4.72 13.89 -0.43
CA ILE A 19 3.37 13.68 0.11
C ILE A 19 2.41 14.27 -0.90
N PRO A 20 1.79 13.46 -1.78
CA PRO A 20 0.92 13.98 -2.81
C PRO A 20 -0.41 14.47 -2.24
N ASP A 21 -1.08 15.40 -2.92
CA ASP A 21 -2.47 15.78 -2.62
C ASP A 21 -3.48 14.66 -2.94
N ALA A 22 -3.10 13.71 -3.78
CA ALA A 22 -3.88 12.52 -4.07
C ALA A 22 -4.21 11.72 -2.79
N ARG A 23 -5.40 11.10 -2.76
CA ARG A 23 -5.88 10.28 -1.64
C ARG A 23 -6.46 8.97 -2.17
N LEU A 24 -6.33 7.88 -1.40
CA LEU A 24 -7.12 6.68 -1.67
C LEU A 24 -8.61 7.00 -1.60
N SER A 25 -9.44 6.27 -2.35
CA SER A 25 -10.88 6.41 -2.20
C SER A 25 -11.32 5.92 -0.82
N ASP A 26 -12.45 6.44 -0.33
CA ASP A 26 -13.02 6.00 0.95
C ASP A 26 -13.34 4.50 0.94
N GLU A 27 -13.72 3.96 -0.23
CA GLU A 27 -13.96 2.54 -0.44
C GLU A 27 -12.69 1.71 -0.25
N GLN A 28 -11.58 2.10 -0.89
CA GLN A 28 -10.28 1.43 -0.74
C GLN A 28 -9.80 1.48 0.70
N LEU A 29 -9.91 2.65 1.34
CA LEU A 29 -9.51 2.81 2.73
C LEU A 29 -10.36 1.94 3.67
N THR A 30 -11.66 1.85 3.42
CA THR A 30 -12.58 0.97 4.17
C THR A 30 -12.21 -0.50 3.98
N ARG A 31 -11.93 -0.92 2.74
CA ARG A 31 -11.48 -2.28 2.42
C ARG A 31 -10.18 -2.64 3.14
N LEU A 32 -9.20 -1.72 3.18
CA LEU A 32 -7.94 -1.93 3.89
C LEU A 32 -8.13 -2.06 5.41
N ARG A 33 -9.03 -1.27 6.00
CA ARG A 33 -9.37 -1.39 7.43
C ARG A 33 -9.99 -2.75 7.75
N MET A 34 -10.97 -3.19 6.95
CA MET A 34 -11.57 -4.52 7.11
C MET A 34 -10.54 -5.64 6.90
N ALA A 35 -9.62 -5.47 5.95
CA ALA A 35 -8.55 -6.43 5.71
C ALA A 35 -7.60 -6.54 6.92
N LEU A 36 -7.26 -5.42 7.54
CA LEU A 36 -6.46 -5.39 8.77
C LEU A 36 -7.17 -6.13 9.92
N ASP A 37 -8.45 -5.83 10.16
CA ASP A 37 -9.23 -6.50 11.20
C ASP A 37 -9.28 -8.02 10.98
N ASN A 38 -9.45 -8.46 9.73
CA ASN A 38 -9.43 -9.87 9.35
C ASN A 38 -8.06 -10.53 9.61
N VAL A 39 -6.96 -9.85 9.29
CA VAL A 39 -5.61 -10.38 9.56
C VAL A 39 -5.37 -10.50 11.06
N ILE A 40 -5.75 -9.50 11.86
CA ILE A 40 -5.57 -9.56 13.32
C ILE A 40 -6.38 -10.73 13.89
N ALA A 41 -7.64 -10.88 13.49
CA ALA A 41 -8.52 -11.96 13.96
C ALA A 41 -8.02 -13.36 13.52
N ALA A 42 -7.46 -13.48 12.32
CA ALA A 42 -6.94 -14.74 11.79
C ALA A 42 -5.60 -15.17 12.42
N ASN A 43 -4.89 -14.26 13.09
CA ASN A 43 -3.58 -14.51 13.68
C ASN A 43 -3.55 -14.21 15.20
N PRO A 44 -4.42 -14.83 16.03
CA PRO A 44 -4.63 -14.44 17.42
C PRO A 44 -3.42 -14.68 18.34
N GLN A 45 -2.46 -15.50 17.92
CA GLN A 45 -1.23 -15.79 18.66
C GLN A 45 -0.02 -14.99 18.14
N THR A 46 -0.20 -14.23 17.06
CA THR A 46 0.84 -13.40 16.47
C THR A 46 0.68 -12.00 16.99
N ARG A 47 1.73 -11.44 17.58
CA ARG A 47 1.70 -10.04 18.04
C ARG A 47 1.60 -9.12 16.81
N PRO A 48 0.91 -7.97 16.90
CA PRO A 48 0.72 -7.08 15.75
C PRO A 48 2.01 -6.70 15.02
N GLU A 49 3.11 -6.47 15.74
CA GLU A 49 4.43 -6.15 15.19
C GLU A 49 5.10 -7.32 14.43
N GLN A 50 4.56 -8.54 14.58
CA GLN A 50 5.03 -9.76 13.90
C GLN A 50 4.12 -10.17 12.73
N LEU A 51 3.10 -9.37 12.40
CA LEU A 51 2.28 -9.56 11.19
C LEU A 51 3.07 -9.12 9.96
N VAL A 52 4.09 -9.90 9.61
CA VAL A 52 4.98 -9.65 8.47
C VAL A 52 4.35 -10.19 7.18
N SER A 53 4.56 -9.47 6.07
CA SER A 53 4.13 -9.90 4.73
C SER A 53 2.63 -10.18 4.59
N VAL A 54 1.79 -9.39 5.26
CA VAL A 54 0.31 -9.53 5.25
C VAL A 54 -0.35 -9.42 3.87
N HIS A 55 0.38 -8.94 2.85
CA HIS A 55 -0.07 -8.94 1.46
C HIS A 55 -0.06 -10.32 0.81
N VAL A 56 0.59 -11.32 1.43
CA VAL A 56 0.56 -12.72 1.01
C VAL A 56 -0.60 -13.43 1.71
N LYS A 57 -1.66 -13.74 0.96
CA LYS A 57 -2.90 -14.32 1.50
C LYS A 57 -2.70 -15.67 2.19
N ASN A 58 -1.97 -16.58 1.56
CA ASN A 58 -1.68 -17.89 2.13
C ASN A 58 -0.54 -17.77 3.11
N SER A 59 -0.63 -18.46 4.26
CA SER A 59 0.44 -18.52 5.25
C SER A 59 1.75 -18.93 4.58
N GLY A 60 2.59 -17.94 4.29
CA GLY A 60 3.91 -18.12 3.70
C GLY A 60 4.88 -18.70 4.72
N ALA A 61 6.17 -18.57 4.46
CA ALA A 61 7.22 -18.99 5.39
C ALA A 61 7.09 -18.34 6.79
N GLU A 62 6.45 -17.17 6.87
CA GLU A 62 6.24 -16.40 8.11
C GLU A 62 5.03 -16.86 8.95
N GLY A 63 4.23 -17.82 8.46
CA GLY A 63 3.09 -18.37 9.20
C GLY A 63 1.89 -17.42 9.39
N VAL A 64 1.94 -16.20 8.86
CA VAL A 64 0.87 -15.20 8.95
C VAL A 64 -0.20 -15.47 7.89
N ALA A 65 -1.46 -15.60 8.32
CA ALA A 65 -2.62 -15.59 7.43
C ALA A 65 -2.89 -14.14 6.97
N GLY A 66 -2.43 -13.79 5.76
CA GLY A 66 -2.56 -12.45 5.20
C GLY A 66 -3.89 -12.19 4.49
N ASN A 67 -3.96 -11.06 3.79
CA ASN A 67 -5.10 -10.62 3.01
C ASN A 67 -4.65 -9.98 1.68
N GLU A 68 -5.23 -10.46 0.58
CA GLU A 68 -4.93 -10.00 -0.78
C GLU A 68 -5.24 -8.52 -1.00
N ALA A 69 -6.15 -7.92 -0.23
CA ALA A 69 -6.50 -6.51 -0.34
C ALA A 69 -5.31 -5.55 -0.20
N PHE A 70 -4.27 -5.93 0.55
CA PHE A 70 -3.04 -5.13 0.64
C PHE A 70 -2.25 -5.13 -0.67
N LEU A 71 -2.19 -6.28 -1.36
CA LEU A 71 -1.54 -6.38 -2.67
C LEU A 71 -2.37 -5.70 -3.76
N ASP A 72 -3.70 -5.80 -3.68
CA ASP A 72 -4.61 -5.13 -4.60
C ASP A 72 -4.38 -3.62 -4.59
N VAL A 73 -4.28 -3.01 -3.41
CA VAL A 73 -4.05 -1.56 -3.32
C VAL A 73 -2.67 -1.17 -3.84
N ALA A 74 -1.65 -2.01 -3.64
CA ALA A 74 -0.31 -1.75 -4.17
C ALA A 74 -0.27 -1.77 -5.72
N ARG A 75 -1.22 -2.45 -6.35
CA ARG A 75 -1.40 -2.52 -7.81
C ARG A 75 -2.40 -1.49 -8.35
N ASP A 76 -2.92 -0.62 -7.49
CA ASP A 76 -3.91 0.36 -7.91
C ASP A 76 -3.29 1.36 -8.89
N GLU A 77 -3.89 1.49 -10.08
CA GLU A 77 -3.41 2.38 -11.14
C GLU A 77 -3.26 3.82 -10.67
N SER A 78 -4.11 4.30 -9.75
CA SER A 78 -4.02 5.67 -9.26
C SER A 78 -2.81 5.91 -8.35
N ILE A 79 -2.24 4.85 -7.76
CA ILE A 79 -0.95 4.90 -7.07
C ILE A 79 0.18 4.78 -8.09
N LEU A 80 0.12 3.80 -8.98
CA LEU A 80 1.15 3.55 -9.98
C LEU A 80 1.38 4.75 -10.89
N ASP A 81 0.31 5.43 -11.31
CA ASP A 81 0.34 6.71 -12.03
C ASP A 81 1.31 7.71 -11.39
N LEU A 82 1.26 7.86 -10.05
CA LEU A 82 2.09 8.80 -9.30
C LEU A 82 3.52 8.32 -9.15
N VAL A 83 3.71 7.02 -8.93
CA VAL A 83 5.03 6.40 -8.75
C VAL A 83 5.84 6.48 -10.05
N GLU A 84 5.21 6.18 -11.19
CA GLU A 84 5.85 6.25 -12.52
C GLU A 84 6.48 7.62 -12.82
N GLN A 85 5.90 8.69 -12.26
CA GLN A 85 6.38 10.06 -12.48
C GLN A 85 7.70 10.38 -11.78
N VAL A 86 8.07 9.61 -10.74
CA VAL A 86 9.27 9.86 -9.94
C VAL A 86 10.35 8.80 -10.10
N ILE A 87 9.99 7.56 -10.47
CA ILE A 87 10.97 6.47 -10.66
C ILE A 87 11.02 5.92 -12.08
N GLY A 88 10.20 6.44 -12.99
CA GLY A 88 10.10 5.99 -14.37
C GLY A 88 9.05 4.88 -14.58
N PRO A 89 8.86 4.46 -15.84
CA PRO A 89 7.86 3.45 -16.21
C PRO A 89 8.26 2.03 -15.77
N ASP A 90 7.35 1.07 -15.98
CA ASP A 90 7.51 -0.37 -15.71
C ASP A 90 7.63 -0.72 -14.20
N VAL A 91 6.61 -0.33 -13.45
CA VAL A 91 6.50 -0.50 -11.98
C VAL A 91 5.54 -1.63 -11.57
#